data_AF-A0A3C1V5H2-F1
#
_entry.id   AF-A0A3C1V5H2-F1
#
_cell.length_a   1.000
_cell.length_b   1.000
_cell.length_c   1.000
_cell.angle_alpha   90.00
_cell.angle_beta   90.00
_cell.angle_gamma   90.00
#
_symmetry.space_group_name_H-M   'P 1'
#
loop_
_entity.id
_entity.type
_entity.pdbx_description
1 polymer ?
#
loop_
_entity_poly.entity_id
_entity_poly.type
_entity_poly.pdbx_seq_one_letter_code
_entity_poly.pdbx_strand_id
1 'polypeptide(L)'
;MTMYAKHAVTIFMLLGLLFVQGAGEDVVASNDFESFQLVVTAVGSTTDTSVQAALLKGMLLGLEGRRSVRAPEGWSTLSNTLACSTSASVRQHALALSQIFGDTVAVASALECVQDSSVAAAQRCSTLSLLLGQQNQEASQLLKVLIDEPALTLSAIRGYAVVRNDEAPAVLISRYSKLNAQQQRAVVETLASRKAYAEALLEALKMNQIQPSAVPVQVARSLKNLLGKKFTDVYGALPVVGAEREHLIKKYKKLCKPSAVAAADASRGRAVFQKTCAACHVLYGEGGKVGPELTGANRANLDYILLNSVYPSLDVPHAYRTVSVLTVDGRVVNGVLAEEDGTKIVLRTPEQPRVVIAKEDIDFRKISPQSMMPDGQLDAMKPQEVIDLVKYLRTTEQVELP
;
A
#
# COMPACT_ATOMS: atom_id res chain seq x y z
N MET A 1 -1.44 46.62 1.55
CA MET A 1 -1.11 45.89 2.80
C MET A 1 -2.13 46.24 3.87
N THR A 2 -3.33 45.64 3.80
CA THR A 2 -4.42 45.70 4.81
C THR A 2 -5.63 45.00 4.18
N MET A 3 -5.76 43.68 4.39
CA MET A 3 -7.06 42.94 4.34
C MET A 3 -6.94 41.40 4.47
N TYR A 4 -5.73 40.83 4.53
CA TYR A 4 -5.56 39.35 4.60
C TYR A 4 -5.35 38.77 6.02
N ALA A 5 -5.42 39.59 7.08
CA ALA A 5 -5.15 39.14 8.45
C ALA A 5 -6.43 38.86 9.31
N LYS A 6 -7.64 39.05 8.77
CA LYS A 6 -8.90 38.90 9.53
C LYS A 6 -9.66 37.58 9.31
N HIS A 7 -9.14 36.66 8.49
CA HIS A 7 -9.77 35.34 8.28
C HIS A 7 -8.91 34.14 8.70
N ALA A 8 -7.69 34.38 9.19
CA ALA A 8 -6.81 33.34 9.73
C ALA A 8 -6.99 33.10 11.25
N VAL A 9 -7.73 33.96 11.96
CA VAL A 9 -7.90 33.88 13.43
C VAL A 9 -9.19 33.15 13.83
N THR A 10 -10.17 33.00 12.93
CA THR A 10 -11.45 32.34 13.25
C THR A 10 -11.40 30.81 13.12
N ILE A 11 -10.40 30.24 12.43
CA ILE A 11 -10.25 28.77 12.28
C ILE A 11 -9.38 28.17 13.40
N PHE A 12 -8.59 28.98 14.11
CA PHE A 12 -7.76 28.52 15.24
C PHE A 12 -8.42 28.75 16.61
N MET A 13 -9.55 29.44 16.68
CA MET A 13 -10.26 29.74 17.93
C MET A 13 -11.34 28.72 18.33
N LEU A 14 -11.56 27.65 17.55
CA LEU A 14 -12.44 26.54 17.92
C LEU A 14 -11.71 25.34 18.55
N LEU A 15 -10.38 25.37 18.60
CA LEU A 15 -9.56 24.41 19.36
C LEU A 15 -8.94 25.00 20.65
N GLY A 16 -9.13 26.30 20.93
CA GLY A 16 -8.46 27.01 22.03
C GLY A 16 -9.38 27.59 23.11
N LEU A 17 -10.71 27.44 23.01
CA LEU A 17 -11.68 28.08 23.91
C LEU A 17 -12.36 27.14 24.91
N LEU A 18 -11.81 25.93 25.13
CA LEU A 18 -12.23 25.05 26.23
C LEU A 18 -11.29 25.09 27.46
N PHE A 19 -10.34 26.02 27.51
CA PHE A 19 -9.50 26.22 28.70
C PHE A 19 -9.61 27.66 29.24
N VAL A 20 -10.70 27.97 29.94
CA VAL A 20 -10.67 28.86 31.13
C VAL A 20 -11.79 28.45 32.11
N GLN A 21 -11.36 27.71 33.14
CA GLN A 21 -11.80 27.73 34.55
C GLN A 21 -13.31 27.71 34.88
N GLY A 22 -13.80 26.50 35.12
CA GLY A 22 -14.93 26.19 35.99
C GLY A 22 -15.00 24.67 36.13
N ALA A 23 -14.85 24.16 37.36
CA ALA A 23 -14.76 22.75 37.71
C ALA A 23 -15.69 21.84 36.88
N GLY A 24 -15.09 20.89 36.16
CA GLY A 24 -15.77 19.89 35.34
C GLY A 24 -14.73 19.04 34.65
N GLU A 25 -14.89 17.73 34.73
CA GLU A 25 -13.94 16.66 34.41
C GLU A 25 -13.17 16.85 33.09
N ASP A 26 -11.92 16.39 33.09
CA ASP A 26 -11.09 16.22 31.90
C ASP A 26 -11.90 15.47 30.82
N VAL A 27 -12.37 16.16 29.78
CA VAL A 27 -12.81 15.50 28.53
C VAL A 27 -11.54 15.11 27.76
N VAL A 28 -10.77 14.20 28.35
CA VAL A 28 -10.11 13.17 27.57
C VAL A 28 -11.28 12.49 26.87
N ALA A 29 -11.39 12.58 25.55
CA ALA A 29 -12.41 11.85 24.79
C ALA A 29 -12.22 10.35 25.10
N SER A 30 -12.96 9.90 26.10
CA SER A 30 -12.81 8.63 26.75
C SER A 30 -13.76 7.71 26.01
N ASN A 31 -13.21 6.99 25.03
CA ASN A 31 -13.88 6.15 24.02
C ASN A 31 -14.13 6.85 22.67
N ASP A 32 -13.82 6.13 21.58
CA ASP A 32 -13.97 6.61 20.20
C ASP A 32 -15.44 6.91 19.82
N PHE A 33 -16.38 6.25 20.49
CA PHE A 33 -17.81 6.37 20.20
C PHE A 33 -18.33 7.78 20.52
N GLU A 34 -17.92 8.37 21.64
CA GLU A 34 -18.25 9.75 22.00
C GLU A 34 -17.69 10.76 21.01
N SER A 35 -16.46 10.53 20.52
CA SER A 35 -15.85 11.38 19.49
C SER A 35 -16.66 11.36 18.19
N PHE A 36 -17.13 10.18 17.76
CA PHE A 36 -17.97 10.05 16.57
C PHE A 36 -19.37 10.63 16.77
N GLN A 37 -19.94 10.50 17.98
CA GLN A 37 -21.22 11.13 18.30
C GLN A 37 -21.17 12.65 18.19
N LEU A 38 -20.08 13.28 18.67
CA LEU A 38 -19.88 14.72 18.54
C LEU A 38 -19.81 15.18 17.09
N VAL A 39 -19.13 14.42 16.22
CA VAL A 39 -19.06 14.73 14.78
C VAL A 39 -20.45 14.62 14.14
N VAL A 40 -21.23 13.60 14.45
CA VAL A 40 -22.60 13.44 13.93
C VAL A 40 -23.50 14.60 14.35
N THR A 41 -23.44 15.00 15.62
CA THR A 41 -24.17 16.17 16.12
C THR A 41 -23.75 17.46 15.41
N ALA A 42 -22.44 17.67 15.21
CA ALA A 42 -21.90 18.83 14.51
C ALA A 42 -22.35 18.89 13.04
N VAL A 43 -22.33 17.76 12.33
CA VAL A 43 -22.82 17.67 10.93
C VAL A 43 -24.30 18.02 10.84
N GLY A 44 -25.12 17.51 11.76
CA GLY A 44 -26.56 17.80 11.80
C GLY A 44 -26.90 19.25 12.19
N SER A 45 -25.97 19.97 12.84
CA SER A 45 -26.18 21.34 13.32
C SER A 45 -25.79 22.42 12.30
N THR A 46 -25.21 22.05 11.16
CA THR A 46 -24.78 22.99 10.12
C THR A 46 -25.46 22.70 8.78
N THR A 47 -25.76 23.75 8.03
CA THR A 47 -26.26 23.68 6.64
C THR A 47 -25.16 23.96 5.61
N ASP A 48 -23.96 24.34 6.05
CA ASP A 48 -22.82 24.56 5.16
C ASP A 48 -22.28 23.21 4.66
N THR A 49 -22.57 22.92 3.39
CA THR A 49 -22.16 21.66 2.74
C THR A 49 -20.65 21.46 2.69
N SER A 50 -19.84 22.51 2.73
CA SER A 50 -18.37 22.41 2.76
C SER A 50 -17.91 21.92 4.14
N VAL A 51 -18.52 22.45 5.21
CA VAL A 51 -18.25 22.01 6.59
C VAL A 51 -18.74 20.58 6.79
N GLN A 52 -19.96 20.26 6.34
CA GLN A 52 -20.48 18.88 6.39
C GLN A 52 -19.54 17.91 5.66
N ALA A 53 -19.12 18.23 4.44
CA ALA A 53 -18.23 17.37 3.67
C ALA A 53 -16.89 17.15 4.37
N ALA A 54 -16.32 18.19 5.00
CA ALA A 54 -15.06 18.10 5.73
C ALA A 54 -15.18 17.23 6.99
N LEU A 55 -16.25 17.41 7.78
CA LEU A 55 -16.53 16.62 8.98
C LEU A 55 -16.74 15.14 8.65
N LEU A 56 -17.58 14.83 7.66
CA LEU A 56 -17.82 13.46 7.21
C LEU A 56 -16.54 12.80 6.66
N LYS A 57 -15.72 13.56 5.92
CA LYS A 57 -14.41 13.07 5.45
C LYS A 57 -13.46 12.79 6.61
N GLY A 58 -13.41 13.67 7.61
CA GLY A 58 -12.61 13.46 8.83
C GLY A 58 -13.03 12.20 9.57
N MET A 59 -14.34 11.97 9.70
CA MET A 59 -14.90 10.76 10.29
C MET A 59 -14.49 9.50 9.51
N LEU A 60 -14.57 9.52 8.17
CA LEU A 60 -14.10 8.41 7.32
C LEU A 60 -12.61 8.10 7.53
N LEU A 61 -11.77 9.13 7.63
CA LEU A 61 -10.33 8.96 7.88
C LEU A 61 -10.05 8.37 9.27
N GLY A 62 -10.82 8.79 10.28
CA GLY A 62 -10.75 8.23 11.63
C GLY A 62 -11.20 6.76 11.68
N LEU A 63 -12.20 6.40 10.87
CA LEU A 63 -12.74 5.03 10.78
C LEU A 63 -11.99 4.12 9.80
N GLU A 64 -11.02 4.65 9.05
CA GLU A 64 -10.28 3.86 8.06
C GLU A 64 -9.59 2.65 8.72
N GLY A 65 -9.89 1.45 8.20
CA GLY A 65 -9.37 0.18 8.72
C GLY A 65 -10.20 -0.43 9.85
N ARG A 66 -11.10 0.33 10.48
CA ARG A 66 -12.00 -0.18 11.53
C ARG A 66 -13.07 -1.08 10.93
N ARG A 67 -13.47 -2.10 11.67
CA ARG A 67 -14.56 -3.01 11.33
C ARG A 67 -15.65 -2.94 12.39
N SER A 68 -16.85 -3.39 12.03
CA SER A 68 -17.97 -3.56 12.97
C SER A 68 -18.25 -2.33 13.84
N VAL A 69 -18.15 -1.15 13.22
CA VAL A 69 -18.31 0.12 13.93
C VAL A 69 -19.78 0.36 14.19
N ARG A 70 -20.15 0.54 15.46
CA ARG A 70 -21.53 0.90 15.82
C ARG A 70 -21.87 2.29 15.28
N ALA A 71 -23.01 2.40 14.59
CA ALA A 71 -23.55 3.69 14.18
C ALA A 71 -23.77 4.61 15.39
N PRO A 72 -23.34 5.88 15.33
CA PRO A 72 -23.73 6.87 16.34
C PRO A 72 -25.24 7.09 16.38
N GLU A 73 -25.74 7.56 17.50
CA GLU A 73 -27.16 7.87 17.68
C GLU A 73 -27.62 8.95 16.69
N GLY A 74 -28.81 8.74 16.11
CA GLY A 74 -29.39 9.63 15.11
C GLY A 74 -28.79 9.53 13.71
N TRP A 75 -27.76 8.69 13.49
CA TRP A 75 -27.11 8.56 12.20
C TRP A 75 -28.07 8.24 11.06
N SER A 76 -28.98 7.28 11.22
CA SER A 76 -29.92 6.86 10.16
C SER A 76 -30.81 8.01 9.67
N THR A 77 -31.28 8.86 10.58
CA THR A 77 -32.09 10.03 10.23
C THR A 77 -31.25 11.09 9.52
N LEU A 78 -30.04 11.33 10.04
CA LEU A 78 -29.12 12.29 9.44
C LEU A 78 -28.67 11.85 8.04
N SER A 79 -28.31 10.57 7.85
CA SER A 79 -27.86 10.04 6.57
C SER A 79 -28.93 10.16 5.49
N ASN A 80 -30.21 9.95 5.83
CA ASN A 80 -31.32 10.16 4.90
C ASN A 80 -31.44 11.62 4.46
N THR A 81 -31.20 12.56 5.38
CA THR A 81 -31.18 13.99 5.05
C THR A 81 -29.98 14.34 4.17
N LEU A 82 -28.79 13.82 4.51
CA LEU A 82 -27.55 14.06 3.77
C LEU A 82 -27.56 13.44 2.37
N ALA A 83 -28.28 12.32 2.17
CA ALA A 83 -28.48 11.71 0.86
C ALA A 83 -29.20 12.65 -0.13
N CYS A 84 -30.00 13.59 0.37
CA CYS A 84 -30.68 14.61 -0.43
C CYS A 84 -29.87 15.91 -0.59
N SER A 85 -28.64 15.97 -0.07
CA SER A 85 -27.78 17.16 -0.18
C SER A 85 -27.49 17.50 -1.65
N THR A 86 -27.37 18.79 -1.97
CA THR A 86 -26.93 19.25 -3.30
C THR A 86 -25.45 18.92 -3.56
N SER A 87 -24.64 18.77 -2.51
CA SER A 87 -23.22 18.44 -2.60
C SER A 87 -23.00 16.94 -2.83
N ALA A 88 -22.37 16.61 -3.97
CA ALA A 88 -21.99 15.23 -4.29
C ALA A 88 -21.06 14.62 -3.24
N SER A 89 -20.12 15.40 -2.72
CA SER A 89 -19.17 14.96 -1.68
C SER A 89 -19.89 14.62 -0.37
N VAL A 90 -20.91 15.39 0.03
CA VAL A 90 -21.70 15.10 1.23
C VAL A 90 -22.44 13.78 1.06
N ARG A 91 -23.15 13.61 -0.07
CA ARG A 91 -23.87 12.36 -0.37
C ARG A 91 -22.92 11.16 -0.37
N GLN A 92 -21.77 11.28 -1.04
CA GLN A 92 -20.78 10.20 -1.14
C GLN A 92 -20.18 9.83 0.22
N HIS A 93 -19.77 10.82 1.03
CA HIS A 93 -19.19 10.53 2.34
C HIS A 93 -20.23 9.96 3.31
N ALA A 94 -21.46 10.46 3.30
CA ALA A 94 -22.55 9.92 4.11
C ALA A 94 -22.85 8.46 3.73
N LEU A 95 -22.94 8.15 2.44
CA LEU A 95 -23.14 6.77 1.97
C LEU A 95 -22.01 5.83 2.42
N ALA A 96 -20.75 6.27 2.29
CA ALA A 96 -19.59 5.50 2.72
C ALA A 96 -19.58 5.25 4.24
N LEU A 97 -19.99 6.23 5.05
CA LEU A 97 -20.14 6.06 6.50
C LEU A 97 -21.27 5.09 6.85
N SER A 98 -22.42 5.20 6.18
CA SER A 98 -23.52 4.24 6.36
C SER A 98 -23.09 2.81 6.04
N GLN A 99 -22.24 2.60 5.02
CA GLN A 99 -21.66 1.28 4.73
C GLN A 99 -20.79 0.76 5.88
N ILE A 100 -19.91 1.60 6.45
CA ILE A 100 -19.06 1.24 7.60
C ILE A 100 -19.92 0.89 8.83
N PHE A 101 -21.04 1.57 9.01
CA PHE A 101 -21.98 1.31 10.10
C PHE A 101 -22.93 0.12 9.84
N GLY A 102 -22.80 -0.57 8.70
CA GLY A 102 -23.57 -1.77 8.38
C GLY A 102 -24.97 -1.52 7.85
N ASP A 103 -25.26 -0.33 7.30
CA ASP A 103 -26.53 -0.07 6.62
C ASP A 103 -26.64 -0.92 5.35
N THR A 104 -27.62 -1.82 5.32
CA THR A 104 -27.80 -2.79 4.24
C THR A 104 -28.16 -2.16 2.90
N VAL A 105 -28.91 -1.05 2.92
CA VAL A 105 -29.27 -0.30 1.70
C VAL A 105 -28.03 0.40 1.14
N ALA A 106 -27.21 0.98 2.03
CA ALA A 106 -25.96 1.61 1.64
C ALA A 106 -24.96 0.60 1.06
N VAL A 107 -24.90 -0.62 1.62
CA VAL A 107 -24.08 -1.73 1.11
C VAL A 107 -24.59 -2.21 -0.25
N ALA A 108 -25.90 -2.39 -0.43
CA ALA A 108 -26.49 -2.77 -1.71
C ALA A 108 -26.16 -1.73 -2.80
N SER A 109 -26.35 -0.44 -2.51
CA SER A 109 -25.98 0.65 -3.43
C SER A 109 -24.48 0.68 -3.74
N ALA A 110 -23.63 0.31 -2.79
CA ALA A 110 -22.19 0.16 -3.02
C ALA A 110 -21.87 -0.94 -4.03
N LEU A 111 -22.51 -2.10 -3.87
CA LEU A 111 -22.33 -3.26 -4.75
C LEU A 111 -22.85 -2.96 -6.16
N GLU A 112 -23.96 -2.23 -6.30
CA GLU A 112 -24.47 -1.73 -7.57
C GLU A 112 -23.47 -0.75 -8.22
N CYS A 113 -22.98 0.23 -7.46
CA CYS A 113 -21.96 1.19 -7.92
C CYS A 113 -20.72 0.47 -8.47
N VAL A 114 -20.24 -0.58 -7.78
CA VAL A 114 -19.08 -1.35 -8.23
C VAL A 114 -19.36 -2.08 -9.55
N GLN A 115 -20.58 -2.51 -9.82
CA GLN A 115 -20.95 -3.26 -11.04
C GLN A 115 -21.36 -2.35 -12.21
N ASP A 116 -21.79 -1.13 -11.93
CA ASP A 116 -22.25 -0.19 -12.95
C ASP A 116 -21.08 0.39 -13.75
N SER A 117 -20.88 -0.13 -14.97
CA SER A 117 -19.85 0.35 -15.91
C SER A 117 -19.99 1.82 -16.34
N SER A 118 -21.15 2.46 -16.12
CA SER A 118 -21.34 3.88 -16.38
C SER A 118 -20.72 4.78 -15.31
N VAL A 119 -20.47 4.24 -14.11
CA VAL A 119 -19.78 4.94 -13.02
C VAL A 119 -18.28 5.00 -13.31
N ALA A 120 -17.67 6.15 -13.03
CA ALA A 120 -16.24 6.35 -13.24
C ALA A 120 -15.40 5.29 -12.50
N ALA A 121 -14.42 4.70 -13.20
CA ALA A 121 -13.57 3.63 -12.67
C ALA A 121 -12.91 3.95 -11.33
N ALA A 122 -12.49 5.21 -11.12
CA ALA A 122 -11.90 5.66 -9.87
C ALA A 122 -12.86 5.53 -8.68
N GLN A 123 -14.14 5.84 -8.89
CA GLN A 123 -15.19 5.69 -7.88
C GLN A 123 -15.51 4.22 -7.65
N ARG A 124 -15.63 3.41 -8.70
CA ARG A 124 -15.84 1.96 -8.56
C ARG A 124 -14.71 1.29 -7.76
N CYS A 125 -13.45 1.64 -8.05
CA CYS A 125 -12.29 1.13 -7.32
C CYS A 125 -12.29 1.55 -5.84
N SER A 126 -12.64 2.79 -5.53
CA SER A 126 -12.66 3.26 -4.14
C SER A 126 -13.81 2.62 -3.35
N THR A 127 -15.00 2.48 -3.95
CA THR A 127 -16.13 1.77 -3.34
C THR A 127 -15.81 0.29 -3.13
N LEU A 128 -15.20 -0.39 -4.12
CA LEU A 128 -14.74 -1.77 -3.98
C LEU A 128 -13.74 -1.92 -2.82
N SER A 129 -12.76 -1.01 -2.73
CA SER A 129 -11.78 -1.04 -1.65
C SER A 129 -12.42 -0.88 -0.27
N LEU A 130 -13.46 -0.04 -0.15
CA LEU A 130 -14.18 0.17 1.10
C LEU A 130 -14.95 -1.09 1.51
N LEU A 131 -15.71 -1.69 0.58
CA LEU A 131 -16.45 -2.93 0.83
C LEU A 131 -15.53 -4.08 1.28
N LEU A 132 -14.41 -4.27 0.59
CA LEU A 132 -13.42 -5.30 0.93
C LEU A 132 -12.74 -5.01 2.28
N GLY A 133 -12.48 -3.74 2.58
CA GLY A 133 -11.96 -3.33 3.90
C GLY A 133 -12.90 -3.69 5.05
N GLN A 134 -14.21 -3.66 4.78
CA GLN A 134 -15.27 -4.11 5.70
C GLN A 134 -15.52 -5.64 5.65
N GLN A 135 -14.62 -6.41 5.02
CA GLN A 135 -14.75 -7.87 4.88
C GLN A 135 -16.04 -8.34 4.20
N ASN A 136 -16.63 -7.51 3.34
CA ASN A 136 -17.87 -7.82 2.65
C ASN A 136 -17.70 -9.01 1.68
N GLN A 137 -18.45 -10.09 1.94
CA GLN A 137 -18.34 -11.33 1.17
C GLN A 137 -18.92 -11.22 -0.24
N GLU A 138 -19.99 -10.45 -0.43
CA GLU A 138 -20.59 -10.23 -1.76
C GLU A 138 -19.60 -9.51 -2.70
N ALA A 139 -18.93 -8.47 -2.21
CA ALA A 139 -17.86 -7.79 -2.93
C ALA A 139 -16.69 -8.73 -3.27
N SER A 140 -16.35 -9.66 -2.36
CA SER A 140 -15.35 -10.71 -2.61
C SER A 140 -15.76 -11.65 -3.74
N GLN A 141 -17.05 -11.97 -3.88
CA GLN A 141 -17.56 -12.78 -4.99
C GLN A 141 -17.52 -12.04 -6.33
N LEU A 142 -17.79 -10.73 -6.33
CA LEU A 142 -17.72 -9.91 -7.54
C LEU A 142 -16.32 -9.89 -8.17
N LEU A 143 -15.25 -10.08 -7.38
CA LEU A 143 -13.86 -10.06 -7.86
C LEU A 143 -13.61 -10.99 -9.06
N LYS A 144 -14.34 -12.11 -9.14
CA LYS A 144 -14.22 -13.09 -10.22
C LYS A 144 -14.64 -12.54 -11.58
N VAL A 145 -15.58 -11.60 -11.59
CA VAL A 145 -16.06 -10.91 -12.80
C VAL A 145 -15.24 -9.64 -13.03
N LEU A 146 -15.01 -8.85 -11.97
CA LEU A 146 -14.30 -7.57 -12.05
C LEU A 146 -12.84 -7.69 -12.52
N ILE A 147 -12.21 -8.87 -12.33
CA ILE A 147 -10.86 -9.11 -12.84
C ILE A 147 -10.78 -9.02 -14.37
N ASP A 148 -11.86 -9.33 -15.07
CA ASP A 148 -11.94 -9.31 -16.53
C ASP A 148 -12.29 -7.90 -17.09
N GLU A 149 -12.57 -6.93 -16.20
CA GLU A 149 -12.79 -5.53 -16.58
C GLU A 149 -11.46 -4.74 -16.52
N PRO A 150 -10.94 -4.20 -17.64
CA PRO A 150 -9.62 -3.57 -17.68
C PRO A 150 -9.40 -2.46 -16.64
N ALA A 151 -10.45 -1.71 -16.33
CA ALA A 151 -10.42 -0.62 -15.37
C ALA A 151 -10.36 -1.07 -13.90
N LEU A 152 -10.77 -2.31 -13.60
CA LEU A 152 -10.82 -2.86 -12.24
C LEU A 152 -9.88 -4.05 -12.03
N THR A 153 -9.28 -4.63 -13.08
CA THR A 153 -8.43 -5.84 -13.01
C THR A 153 -7.43 -5.80 -11.85
N LEU A 154 -6.69 -4.70 -11.71
CA LEU A 154 -5.67 -4.58 -10.65
C LEU A 154 -6.29 -4.52 -9.24
N SER A 155 -7.38 -3.77 -9.08
CA SER A 155 -8.12 -3.67 -7.82
C SER A 155 -8.74 -5.01 -7.44
N ALA A 156 -9.26 -5.76 -8.42
CA ALA A 156 -9.85 -7.07 -8.22
C ALA A 156 -8.81 -8.10 -7.76
N ILE A 157 -7.65 -8.16 -8.44
CA ILE A 157 -6.53 -9.03 -8.04
C ILE A 157 -6.12 -8.76 -6.59
N ARG A 158 -5.89 -7.49 -6.24
CA ARG A 158 -5.47 -7.09 -4.88
C ARG A 158 -6.57 -7.34 -3.85
N GLY A 159 -7.83 -7.28 -4.25
CA GLY A 159 -8.98 -7.51 -3.38
C GLY A 159 -8.99 -8.92 -2.78
N TYR A 160 -8.54 -9.93 -3.54
CA TYR A 160 -8.40 -11.30 -3.04
C TYR A 160 -7.38 -11.45 -1.91
N ALA A 161 -6.43 -10.52 -1.77
CA ALA A 161 -5.55 -10.47 -0.61
C ALA A 161 -6.27 -9.89 0.61
N VAL A 162 -7.26 -9.01 0.44
CA VAL A 162 -7.94 -8.32 1.56
C VAL A 162 -8.98 -9.20 2.23
N VAL A 163 -9.85 -9.82 1.44
CA VAL A 163 -10.89 -10.74 1.93
C VAL A 163 -10.53 -12.15 1.50
N ARG A 164 -10.56 -13.09 2.44
CA ARG A 164 -10.35 -14.50 2.12
C ARG A 164 -11.42 -14.97 1.13
N ASN A 165 -10.99 -15.65 0.08
CA ASN A 165 -11.83 -16.24 -0.95
C ASN A 165 -11.14 -17.51 -1.46
N ASP A 166 -11.74 -18.66 -1.21
CA ASP A 166 -11.13 -19.95 -1.52
C ASP A 166 -11.07 -20.23 -3.04
N GLU A 167 -11.85 -19.52 -3.88
CA GLU A 167 -11.75 -19.58 -5.35
C GLU A 167 -10.59 -18.73 -5.90
N ALA A 168 -10.03 -17.81 -5.12
CA ALA A 168 -9.04 -16.85 -5.58
C ALA A 168 -7.86 -17.51 -6.32
N PRO A 169 -7.23 -18.59 -5.82
CA PRO A 169 -6.09 -19.16 -6.52
C PRO A 169 -6.42 -19.67 -7.90
N ALA A 170 -7.52 -20.40 -8.06
CA ALA A 170 -7.96 -20.91 -9.34
C ALA A 170 -8.27 -19.78 -10.33
N VAL A 171 -8.99 -18.74 -9.88
CA VAL A 171 -9.36 -17.58 -10.69
C VAL A 171 -8.12 -16.79 -11.17
N LEU A 172 -7.16 -16.58 -10.28
CA LEU A 172 -5.95 -15.80 -10.56
C LEU A 172 -4.99 -16.56 -11.49
N ILE A 173 -4.74 -17.84 -11.21
CA ILE A 173 -3.82 -18.67 -12.00
C ILE A 173 -4.35 -18.85 -13.43
N SER A 174 -5.66 -19.07 -13.61
CA SER A 174 -6.25 -19.29 -14.94
C SER A 174 -6.17 -18.06 -15.87
N ARG A 175 -6.00 -16.86 -15.31
CA ARG A 175 -5.91 -15.60 -16.04
C ARG A 175 -4.49 -15.07 -16.19
N TYR A 176 -3.54 -15.63 -15.43
CA TYR A 176 -2.18 -15.11 -15.28
C TYR A 176 -1.48 -14.78 -16.61
N SER A 177 -1.57 -15.68 -17.59
CA SER A 177 -0.88 -15.51 -18.89
C SER A 177 -1.44 -14.36 -19.75
N LYS A 178 -2.67 -13.90 -19.49
CA LYS A 178 -3.31 -12.79 -20.22
C LYS A 178 -3.05 -11.42 -19.59
N LEU A 179 -2.53 -11.40 -18.36
CA LEU A 179 -2.31 -10.20 -17.58
C LEU A 179 -1.02 -9.49 -18.01
N ASN A 180 -0.99 -8.16 -17.88
CA ASN A 180 0.24 -7.41 -18.06
C ASN A 180 1.22 -7.62 -16.90
N ALA A 181 2.48 -7.17 -17.05
CA ALA A 181 3.52 -7.40 -16.06
C ALA A 181 3.20 -6.87 -14.65
N GLN A 182 2.47 -5.75 -14.53
CA GLN A 182 2.07 -5.20 -13.23
C GLN A 182 1.00 -6.07 -12.57
N GLN A 183 0.01 -6.50 -13.34
CA GLN A 183 -1.06 -7.37 -12.87
C GLN A 183 -0.53 -8.78 -12.51
N GLN A 184 0.39 -9.33 -13.29
CA GLN A 184 1.07 -10.60 -12.99
C GLN A 184 1.82 -10.55 -11.65
N ARG A 185 2.55 -9.46 -11.37
CA ARG A 185 3.20 -9.27 -10.07
C ARG A 185 2.18 -9.24 -8.93
N ALA A 186 1.10 -8.47 -9.09
CA ALA A 186 0.02 -8.41 -8.12
C ALA A 186 -0.63 -9.79 -7.88
N VAL A 187 -0.73 -10.65 -8.89
CA VAL A 187 -1.20 -12.04 -8.72
C VAL A 187 -0.25 -12.83 -7.82
N VAL A 188 1.05 -12.80 -8.13
CA VAL A 188 2.05 -13.58 -7.37
C VAL A 188 2.11 -13.15 -5.90
N GLU A 189 2.04 -11.85 -5.63
CA GLU A 189 1.96 -11.31 -4.26
C GLU A 189 0.66 -11.67 -3.55
N THR A 190 -0.47 -11.58 -4.26
CA THR A 190 -1.77 -11.97 -3.72
C THR A 190 -1.77 -13.44 -3.34
N LEU A 191 -1.22 -14.31 -4.19
CA LEU A 191 -1.09 -15.72 -3.88
C LEU A 191 -0.12 -16.00 -2.73
N ALA A 192 0.90 -15.16 -2.53
CA ALA A 192 1.82 -15.26 -1.41
C ALA A 192 1.31 -14.65 -0.10
N SER A 193 0.09 -14.10 -0.09
CA SER A 193 -0.49 -13.43 1.07
C SER A 193 -1.04 -14.39 2.12
N ARG A 194 -1.32 -15.66 1.78
CA ARG A 194 -1.90 -16.65 2.70
C ARG A 194 -1.32 -18.02 2.42
N LYS A 195 -1.26 -18.88 3.44
CA LYS A 195 -0.71 -20.24 3.30
C LYS A 195 -1.43 -21.06 2.22
N ALA A 196 -2.77 -21.11 2.23
CA ALA A 196 -3.54 -21.89 1.26
C ALA A 196 -3.32 -21.40 -0.19
N TYR A 197 -3.21 -20.09 -0.39
CA TYR A 197 -2.95 -19.52 -1.71
C TYR A 197 -1.51 -19.78 -2.15
N ALA A 198 -0.56 -19.73 -1.22
CA ALA A 198 0.85 -19.98 -1.46
C ALA A 198 1.07 -21.44 -1.89
N GLU A 199 0.33 -22.38 -1.31
CA GLU A 199 0.32 -23.78 -1.74
C GLU A 199 -0.16 -23.91 -3.20
N ALA A 200 -1.21 -23.20 -3.60
CA ALA A 200 -1.67 -23.20 -5.00
C ALA A 200 -0.65 -22.55 -5.96
N LEU A 201 0.02 -21.47 -5.55
CA LEU A 201 1.12 -20.89 -6.34
C LEU A 201 2.28 -21.89 -6.48
N LEU A 202 2.62 -22.62 -5.42
CA LEU A 202 3.65 -23.65 -5.48
C LEU A 202 3.32 -24.74 -6.50
N GLU A 203 2.06 -25.18 -6.57
CA GLU A 203 1.63 -26.13 -7.60
C GLU A 203 1.66 -25.50 -9.00
N ALA A 204 1.27 -24.24 -9.17
CA ALA A 204 1.37 -23.53 -10.45
C ALA A 204 2.83 -23.41 -10.95
N LEU A 205 3.80 -23.25 -10.03
CA LEU A 205 5.23 -23.28 -10.35
C LEU A 205 5.66 -24.66 -10.82
N LYS A 206 5.27 -25.74 -10.12
CA LYS A 206 5.58 -27.13 -10.54
C LYS A 206 5.00 -27.47 -11.90
N MET A 207 3.80 -26.99 -12.19
CA MET A 207 3.11 -27.20 -13.46
C MET A 207 3.58 -26.24 -14.58
N ASN A 208 4.57 -25.38 -14.32
CA ASN A 208 5.07 -24.36 -15.25
C ASN A 208 3.99 -23.38 -15.76
N GLN A 209 2.88 -23.22 -15.03
CA GLN A 209 1.85 -22.22 -15.33
C GLN A 209 2.34 -20.81 -14.99
N ILE A 210 3.18 -20.72 -13.95
CA ILE A 210 3.90 -19.52 -13.56
C ILE A 210 5.39 -19.88 -13.53
N GLN A 211 6.24 -19.04 -14.11
CA GLN A 211 7.67 -19.27 -14.13
C GLN A 211 8.31 -18.87 -12.79
N PRO A 212 9.30 -19.60 -12.26
CA PRO A 212 10.00 -19.21 -11.02
C PRO A 212 10.59 -17.80 -11.08
N SER A 213 11.06 -17.37 -12.26
CA SER A 213 11.59 -16.01 -12.49
C SER A 213 10.55 -14.90 -12.32
N ALA A 214 9.26 -15.24 -12.33
CA ALA A 214 8.19 -14.29 -12.09
C ALA A 214 7.90 -14.04 -10.60
N VAL A 215 8.53 -14.80 -9.69
CA VAL A 215 8.41 -14.61 -8.25
C VAL A 215 9.51 -13.65 -7.77
N PRO A 216 9.16 -12.43 -7.34
CA PRO A 216 10.16 -11.53 -6.82
C PRO A 216 10.79 -12.08 -5.53
N VAL A 217 12.06 -11.74 -5.28
CA VAL A 217 12.82 -12.25 -4.12
C VAL A 217 12.11 -11.97 -2.79
N GLN A 218 11.51 -10.79 -2.63
CA GLN A 218 10.73 -10.45 -1.44
C GLN A 218 9.51 -11.38 -1.26
N VAL A 219 8.84 -11.75 -2.35
CA VAL A 219 7.72 -12.69 -2.32
C VAL A 219 8.21 -14.10 -2.02
N ALA A 220 9.33 -14.51 -2.62
CA ALA A 220 9.94 -15.81 -2.37
C ALA A 220 10.34 -16.00 -0.89
N ARG A 221 10.81 -14.93 -0.22
CA ARG A 221 11.04 -14.93 1.24
C ARG A 221 9.73 -15.14 2.01
N SER A 222 8.64 -14.48 1.62
CA SER A 222 7.31 -14.68 2.23
C SER A 222 6.84 -16.12 2.06
N LEU A 223 6.95 -16.68 0.84
CA LEU A 223 6.61 -18.06 0.54
C LEU A 223 7.45 -19.06 1.35
N LYS A 224 8.75 -18.81 1.50
CA LYS A 224 9.62 -19.61 2.38
C LYS A 224 9.14 -19.58 3.83
N ASN A 225 8.72 -18.43 4.34
CA ASN A 225 8.21 -18.32 5.71
C ASN A 225 6.87 -19.06 5.88
N LEU A 226 5.99 -19.03 4.87
CA LEU A 226 4.68 -19.69 4.89
C LEU A 226 4.75 -21.21 4.70
N LEU A 227 5.61 -21.68 3.80
CA LEU A 227 5.63 -23.06 3.32
C LEU A 227 6.89 -23.85 3.71
N GLY A 228 7.93 -23.15 4.21
CA GLY A 228 9.18 -23.77 4.63
C GLY A 228 9.86 -24.57 3.52
N LYS A 229 10.26 -25.79 3.86
CA LYS A 229 11.00 -26.70 2.96
C LYS A 229 10.22 -27.02 1.68
N LYS A 230 8.89 -27.13 1.75
CA LYS A 230 8.04 -27.42 0.58
C LYS A 230 8.27 -26.42 -0.55
N PHE A 231 8.44 -25.14 -0.21
CA PHE A 231 8.73 -24.10 -1.19
C PHE A 231 10.14 -24.23 -1.76
N THR A 232 11.15 -24.37 -0.90
CA THR A 232 12.56 -24.44 -1.34
C THR A 232 12.87 -25.69 -2.16
N ASP A 233 12.11 -26.78 -1.99
CA ASP A 233 12.26 -28.00 -2.80
C ASP A 233 11.82 -27.78 -4.27
N VAL A 234 10.98 -26.78 -4.54
CA VAL A 234 10.49 -26.45 -5.90
C VAL A 234 11.20 -25.23 -6.45
N TYR A 235 11.29 -24.17 -5.65
CA TYR A 235 11.86 -22.88 -6.05
C TYR A 235 13.39 -22.87 -6.04
N GLY A 236 13.99 -23.78 -5.28
CA GLY A 236 15.41 -23.77 -4.95
C GLY A 236 15.71 -22.98 -3.68
N ALA A 237 16.97 -23.04 -3.24
CA ALA A 237 17.45 -22.27 -2.10
C ALA A 237 17.44 -20.77 -2.45
N LEU A 238 16.86 -19.95 -1.57
CA LEU A 238 17.05 -18.51 -1.66
C LEU A 238 18.54 -18.20 -1.43
N PRO A 239 19.14 -17.28 -2.22
CA PRO A 239 20.53 -16.91 -2.04
C PRO A 239 20.80 -16.50 -0.58
N VAL A 240 21.68 -17.24 0.12
CA VAL A 240 22.16 -16.88 1.45
C VAL A 240 23.35 -15.96 1.26
N VAL A 241 23.06 -14.68 1.07
CA VAL A 241 24.11 -13.71 0.78
C VAL A 241 24.73 -13.31 2.12
N GLY A 242 26.00 -13.67 2.32
CA GLY A 242 26.77 -13.37 3.52
C GLY A 242 28.27 -13.37 3.19
N ALA A 243 28.76 -14.52 2.70
CA ALA A 243 30.16 -14.70 2.35
C ALA A 243 30.58 -14.09 1.00
N GLU A 244 29.66 -13.86 0.06
CA GLU A 244 29.99 -13.42 -1.31
C GLU A 244 29.95 -11.89 -1.52
N ARG A 245 29.53 -11.10 -0.52
CA ARG A 245 29.26 -9.67 -0.71
C ARG A 245 30.49 -8.85 -1.06
N GLU A 246 31.60 -9.11 -0.38
CA GLU A 246 32.85 -8.40 -0.66
C GLU A 246 33.35 -8.70 -2.08
N HIS A 247 33.20 -9.95 -2.52
CA HIS A 247 33.51 -10.35 -3.90
C HIS A 247 32.61 -9.63 -4.92
N LEU A 248 31.31 -9.56 -4.65
CA LEU A 248 30.34 -8.84 -5.50
C LEU A 248 30.65 -7.33 -5.56
N ILE A 249 30.95 -6.69 -4.43
CA ILE A 249 31.35 -5.28 -4.40
C ILE A 249 32.62 -5.07 -5.24
N LYS A 250 33.64 -5.94 -5.09
CA LYS A 250 34.86 -5.90 -5.90
C LYS A 250 34.57 -6.09 -7.41
N LYS A 251 33.71 -7.05 -7.77
CA LYS A 251 33.25 -7.30 -9.14
C LYS A 251 32.61 -6.06 -9.74
N TYR A 252 31.62 -5.47 -9.06
CA TYR A 252 30.91 -4.29 -9.56
C TYR A 252 31.78 -3.02 -9.54
N LYS A 253 32.70 -2.88 -8.59
CA LYS A 253 33.68 -1.78 -8.58
C LYS A 253 34.61 -1.83 -9.80
N LYS A 254 35.05 -3.03 -10.21
CA LYS A 254 35.83 -3.24 -11.44
C LYS A 254 35.02 -2.91 -12.69
N LEU A 255 33.74 -3.29 -12.71
CA LEU A 255 32.82 -3.02 -13.81
C LEU A 255 32.53 -1.51 -13.96
N CYS A 256 32.26 -0.83 -12.85
CA CYS A 256 31.89 0.59 -12.78
C CYS A 256 33.10 1.52 -12.59
N LYS A 257 34.25 1.20 -13.21
CA LYS A 257 35.43 2.08 -13.18
C LYS A 257 35.10 3.48 -13.73
N PRO A 258 35.80 4.55 -13.28
CA PRO A 258 35.44 5.93 -13.64
C PRO A 258 35.27 6.18 -15.15
N SER A 259 36.15 5.63 -15.99
CA SER A 259 36.07 5.78 -17.44
C SER A 259 34.84 5.10 -18.05
N ALA A 260 34.45 3.93 -17.53
CA ALA A 260 33.25 3.21 -17.99
C ALA A 260 31.98 3.98 -17.62
N VAL A 261 31.89 4.47 -16.39
CA VAL A 261 30.74 5.28 -15.94
C VAL A 261 30.70 6.63 -16.67
N ALA A 262 31.84 7.25 -16.95
CA ALA A 262 31.88 8.50 -17.70
C ALA A 262 31.27 8.36 -19.10
N ALA A 263 31.61 7.27 -19.80
CA ALA A 263 31.14 6.95 -21.15
C ALA A 263 29.75 6.29 -21.22
N ALA A 264 29.16 5.96 -20.06
CA ALA A 264 27.85 5.32 -19.98
C ALA A 264 26.69 6.31 -20.23
N ASP A 265 25.53 5.74 -20.51
CA ASP A 265 24.34 6.50 -20.91
C ASP A 265 23.36 6.63 -19.74
N ALA A 266 23.10 7.87 -19.34
CA ALA A 266 22.21 8.16 -18.22
C ALA A 266 20.73 7.94 -18.57
N SER A 267 20.32 8.13 -19.82
CA SER A 267 18.94 7.87 -20.27
C SER A 267 18.63 6.37 -20.19
N ARG A 268 19.53 5.51 -20.70
CA ARG A 268 19.40 4.05 -20.51
C ARG A 268 19.43 3.67 -19.03
N GLY A 269 20.28 4.34 -18.24
CA GLY A 269 20.31 4.16 -16.79
C GLY A 269 18.99 4.49 -16.10
N ARG A 270 18.29 5.55 -16.54
CA ARG A 270 16.94 5.90 -16.04
C ARG A 270 15.93 4.79 -16.32
N ALA A 271 15.97 4.18 -17.51
CA ALA A 271 15.08 3.06 -17.83
C ALA A 271 15.33 1.85 -16.92
N VAL A 272 16.60 1.54 -16.60
CA VAL A 272 16.95 0.48 -15.63
C VAL A 272 16.46 0.81 -14.23
N PHE A 273 16.61 2.07 -13.79
CA PHE A 273 16.10 2.56 -12.51
C PHE A 273 14.57 2.42 -12.43
N GLN A 274 13.84 2.84 -13.46
CA GLN A 274 12.38 2.73 -13.51
C GLN A 274 11.90 1.29 -13.39
N LYS A 275 12.60 0.36 -14.05
CA LYS A 275 12.27 -1.06 -14.02
C LYS A 275 12.53 -1.71 -12.65
N THR A 276 13.58 -1.29 -11.95
CA THR A 276 14.11 -2.06 -10.80
C THR A 276 13.96 -1.34 -9.47
N CYS A 277 14.23 -0.04 -9.43
CA CYS A 277 14.39 0.72 -8.19
C CYS A 277 13.19 1.65 -7.92
N ALA A 278 12.56 2.18 -8.97
CA ALA A 278 11.51 3.20 -8.85
C ALA A 278 10.23 2.70 -8.18
N ALA A 279 9.98 1.38 -8.10
CA ALA A 279 8.88 0.85 -7.30
C ALA A 279 9.03 1.17 -5.81
N CYS A 280 10.27 1.30 -5.32
CA CYS A 280 10.56 1.51 -3.92
C CYS A 280 11.17 2.87 -3.59
N HIS A 281 11.93 3.46 -4.50
CA HIS A 281 12.74 4.65 -4.25
C HIS A 281 12.33 5.84 -5.11
N VAL A 282 12.33 7.03 -4.49
CA VAL A 282 12.21 8.30 -5.21
C VAL A 282 13.59 8.78 -5.67
N LEU A 283 13.67 9.26 -6.90
CA LEU A 283 14.81 10.01 -7.43
C LEU A 283 14.30 11.13 -8.33
N TYR A 284 14.71 12.38 -8.05
CA TYR A 284 14.22 13.58 -8.75
C TYR A 284 12.70 13.73 -8.74
N GLY A 285 12.06 13.36 -7.61
CA GLY A 285 10.60 13.46 -7.45
C GLY A 285 9.80 12.30 -8.07
N GLU A 286 10.45 11.37 -8.78
CA GLU A 286 9.80 10.20 -9.39
C GLU A 286 10.10 8.91 -8.63
N GLY A 287 9.08 8.07 -8.43
CA GLY A 287 9.19 6.73 -7.84
C GLY A 287 8.39 6.54 -6.55
N GLY A 288 8.64 5.42 -5.87
CA GLY A 288 7.93 4.98 -4.66
C GLY A 288 8.56 5.49 -3.36
N LYS A 289 7.76 5.56 -2.29
CA LYS A 289 8.18 6.05 -0.96
C LYS A 289 8.31 4.93 0.08
N VAL A 290 8.70 3.77 -0.40
CA VAL A 290 8.83 2.55 0.40
C VAL A 290 10.21 2.49 1.04
N GLY A 291 11.25 2.71 0.23
CA GLY A 291 12.60 2.97 0.68
C GLY A 291 12.90 4.47 0.79
N PRO A 292 14.11 4.84 1.20
CA PRO A 292 14.54 6.22 1.28
C PRO A 292 14.54 6.92 -0.08
N GLU A 293 14.26 8.22 -0.09
CA GLU A 293 14.52 9.07 -1.24
C GLU A 293 16.02 9.14 -1.52
N LEU A 294 16.39 8.96 -2.78
CA LEU A 294 17.79 8.88 -3.20
C LEU A 294 18.34 10.23 -3.68
N THR A 295 17.49 11.21 -4.02
CA THR A 295 17.92 12.51 -4.60
C THR A 295 19.03 13.18 -3.78
N GLY A 296 18.87 13.25 -2.45
CA GLY A 296 19.85 13.84 -1.53
C GLY A 296 20.86 12.87 -0.91
N ALA A 297 20.88 11.60 -1.34
CA ALA A 297 21.79 10.61 -0.79
C ALA A 297 23.25 10.81 -1.29
N ASN A 298 24.21 10.07 -0.72
CA ASN A 298 25.64 10.14 -1.09
C ASN A 298 25.95 9.46 -2.44
N ARG A 299 25.15 9.77 -3.47
CA ARG A 299 25.19 9.11 -4.77
C ARG A 299 26.48 9.39 -5.54
N ALA A 300 27.19 10.48 -5.27
CA ALA A 300 28.48 10.73 -5.90
C ALA A 300 29.53 9.63 -5.58
N ASN A 301 29.38 8.95 -4.44
CA ASN A 301 30.26 7.90 -3.95
C ASN A 301 29.83 6.51 -4.47
N LEU A 302 30.66 5.90 -5.33
CA LEU A 302 30.42 4.57 -5.87
C LEU A 302 30.37 3.49 -4.78
N ASP A 303 31.24 3.57 -3.78
CA ASP A 303 31.27 2.57 -2.70
C ASP A 303 29.97 2.62 -1.89
N TYR A 304 29.39 3.80 -1.69
CA TYR A 304 28.07 3.96 -1.07
C TYR A 304 26.95 3.31 -1.90
N ILE A 305 26.91 3.55 -3.22
CA ILE A 305 25.90 2.95 -4.11
C ILE A 305 26.01 1.42 -4.07
N LEU A 306 27.22 0.88 -4.24
CA LEU A 306 27.44 -0.56 -4.31
C LEU A 306 27.16 -1.24 -2.98
N LEU A 307 27.55 -0.64 -1.84
CA LEU A 307 27.27 -1.18 -0.52
C LEU A 307 25.77 -1.35 -0.29
N ASN A 308 24.97 -0.31 -0.56
CA ASN A 308 23.53 -0.35 -0.35
C ASN A 308 22.80 -1.24 -1.37
N SER A 309 23.31 -1.34 -2.61
CA SER A 309 22.68 -2.16 -3.67
C SER A 309 22.99 -3.65 -3.53
N VAL A 310 24.21 -4.00 -3.09
CA VAL A 310 24.67 -5.39 -2.91
C VAL A 310 24.35 -5.90 -1.50
N TYR A 311 24.35 -5.02 -0.50
CA TYR A 311 24.07 -5.38 0.89
C TYR A 311 23.02 -4.45 1.53
N PRO A 312 21.77 -4.45 1.03
CA PRO A 312 20.72 -3.57 1.53
C PRO A 312 20.34 -3.83 3.00
N SER A 313 20.68 -5.00 3.55
CA SER A 313 20.40 -5.37 4.95
C SER A 313 21.56 -5.11 5.91
N LEU A 314 22.67 -4.50 5.47
CA LEU A 314 23.84 -4.26 6.35
C LEU A 314 23.47 -3.32 7.50
N ASP A 315 22.87 -2.19 7.14
CA ASP A 315 22.40 -1.18 8.07
C ASP A 315 21.08 -0.63 7.55
N VAL A 316 19.98 -1.12 8.13
CA VAL A 316 18.63 -0.70 7.76
C VAL A 316 18.18 0.35 8.78
N PRO A 317 18.01 1.61 8.37
CA PRO A 317 17.52 2.64 9.28
C PRO A 317 16.17 2.22 9.87
N HIS A 318 15.93 2.57 11.13
CA HIS A 318 14.72 2.13 11.85
C HIS A 318 13.43 2.42 11.09
N ALA A 319 13.34 3.58 10.44
CA ALA A 319 12.19 4.02 9.65
C ALA A 319 11.91 3.17 8.39
N TYR A 320 12.85 2.34 7.93
CA TYR A 320 12.73 1.50 6.73
C TYR A 320 12.83 0.01 7.03
N ARG A 321 12.81 -0.39 8.30
CA ARG A 321 12.78 -1.81 8.67
C ARG A 321 11.48 -2.45 8.20
N THR A 322 11.59 -3.65 7.66
CA THR A 322 10.42 -4.42 7.24
C THR A 322 9.65 -4.86 8.47
N VAL A 323 8.34 -4.61 8.47
CA VAL A 323 7.37 -5.13 9.42
C VAL A 323 6.57 -6.22 8.72
N SER A 324 6.60 -7.41 9.28
CA SER A 324 5.74 -8.53 8.89
C SER A 324 4.57 -8.61 9.86
N VAL A 325 3.36 -8.58 9.31
CA VAL A 325 2.10 -8.69 10.05
C VAL A 325 1.37 -9.92 9.57
N LEU A 326 1.03 -10.80 10.51
CA LEU A 326 0.04 -11.85 10.33
C LEU A 326 -1.26 -11.35 10.94
N THR A 327 -2.33 -11.34 10.15
CA THR A 327 -3.67 -10.98 10.62
C THR A 327 -4.42 -12.20 11.14
N VAL A 328 -5.46 -11.97 11.93
CA VAL A 328 -6.34 -13.01 12.48
C VAL A 328 -7.01 -13.89 11.41
N ASP A 329 -7.23 -13.36 10.20
CA ASP A 329 -7.75 -14.11 9.05
C ASP A 329 -6.67 -14.85 8.24
N GLY A 330 -5.43 -14.88 8.74
CA GLY A 330 -4.31 -15.63 8.17
C GLY A 330 -3.60 -14.93 7.00
N ARG A 331 -3.85 -13.63 6.79
CA ARG A 331 -3.15 -12.81 5.79
C ARG A 331 -1.80 -12.37 6.33
N VAL A 332 -0.76 -12.55 5.55
CA VAL A 332 0.57 -12.00 5.78
C VAL A 332 0.75 -10.75 4.93
N VAL A 333 1.13 -9.66 5.59
CA VAL A 333 1.50 -8.40 4.95
C VAL A 333 2.93 -8.05 5.35
N ASN A 334 3.79 -7.82 4.36
CA ASN A 334 5.16 -7.37 4.58
C ASN A 334 5.28 -5.95 4.02
N GLY A 335 5.69 -4.99 4.84
CA GLY A 335 5.81 -3.60 4.44
C GLY A 335 6.69 -2.79 5.37
N VAL A 336 6.87 -1.51 5.08
CA VAL A 336 7.52 -0.54 5.95
C VAL A 336 6.45 0.22 6.73
N LEU A 337 6.64 0.40 8.04
CA LEU A 337 5.71 1.16 8.87
C LEU A 337 5.72 2.63 8.46
N ALA A 338 4.57 3.15 8.03
CA ALA A 338 4.40 4.53 7.61
C ALA A 338 3.71 5.38 8.68
N GLU A 339 2.67 4.85 9.31
CA GLU A 339 1.88 5.50 10.35
C GLU A 339 1.50 4.45 11.40
N GLU A 340 1.40 4.85 12.66
CA GLU A 340 0.87 4.04 13.75
C GLU A 340 0.17 4.95 14.75
N ASP A 341 -1.07 4.62 15.09
CA ASP A 341 -1.85 5.28 16.15
C ASP A 341 -2.37 4.25 17.16
N GLY A 342 -3.26 4.65 18.07
CA GLY A 342 -3.81 3.77 19.10
C GLY A 342 -4.61 2.57 18.55
N THR A 343 -5.10 2.65 17.32
CA THR A 343 -6.11 1.74 16.75
C THR A 343 -5.65 1.01 15.51
N LYS A 344 -4.70 1.57 14.74
CA LYS A 344 -4.23 0.98 13.48
C LYS A 344 -2.75 1.19 13.23
N ILE A 345 -2.24 0.43 12.27
CA ILE A 345 -0.97 0.68 11.61
C ILE A 345 -1.22 0.85 10.10
N VAL A 346 -0.33 1.61 9.46
CA VAL A 346 -0.30 1.75 8.01
C VAL A 346 1.05 1.27 7.52
N LEU A 347 1.03 0.29 6.63
CA LEU A 347 2.22 -0.22 5.97
C LEU A 347 2.29 0.32 4.53
N ARG A 348 3.52 0.65 4.11
CA ARG A 348 3.88 0.88 2.71
C ARG A 348 4.45 -0.40 2.14
N THR A 349 3.92 -0.82 1.00
CA THR A 349 4.42 -1.95 0.21
C THR A 349 4.80 -1.44 -1.18
N PRO A 350 5.67 -2.14 -1.94
CA PRO A 350 6.03 -1.71 -3.30
C PRO A 350 4.82 -1.55 -4.23
N GLU A 351 3.73 -2.27 -3.96
CA GLU A 351 2.57 -2.33 -4.83
C GLU A 351 1.40 -1.48 -4.30
N GLN A 352 1.29 -1.33 -2.99
CA GLN A 352 0.29 -0.51 -2.32
C GLN A 352 0.96 0.50 -1.39
N PRO A 353 0.86 1.81 -1.68
CA PRO A 353 1.47 2.86 -0.85
C PRO A 353 0.78 3.03 0.50
N ARG A 354 -0.40 2.43 0.69
CA ARG A 354 -1.16 2.47 1.93
C ARG A 354 -1.90 1.14 2.13
N VAL A 355 -1.44 0.35 3.08
CA VAL A 355 -2.14 -0.84 3.58
C VAL A 355 -2.47 -0.60 5.05
N VAL A 356 -3.75 -0.36 5.33
CA VAL A 356 -4.22 -0.10 6.68
C VAL A 356 -4.62 -1.42 7.34
N ILE A 357 -4.14 -1.65 8.56
CA ILE A 357 -4.46 -2.83 9.36
C ILE A 357 -4.84 -2.36 10.75
N ALA A 358 -6.08 -2.67 11.19
CA ALA A 358 -6.50 -2.41 12.55
C ALA A 358 -5.68 -3.27 13.52
N LYS A 359 -5.32 -2.73 14.67
CA LYS A 359 -4.51 -3.46 15.66
C LYS A 359 -5.24 -4.69 16.20
N GLU A 360 -6.57 -4.64 16.28
CA GLU A 360 -7.42 -5.79 16.64
C GLU A 360 -7.38 -6.92 15.61
N ASP A 361 -7.05 -6.63 14.34
CA ASP A 361 -6.90 -7.64 13.29
C ASP A 361 -5.50 -8.28 13.29
N ILE A 362 -4.56 -7.79 14.11
CA ILE A 362 -3.18 -8.29 14.13
C ILE A 362 -3.09 -9.46 15.09
N ASP A 363 -2.80 -10.65 14.56
CA ASP A 363 -2.47 -11.84 15.34
C ASP A 363 -1.00 -11.79 15.78
N PHE A 364 -0.11 -11.50 14.84
CA PHE A 364 1.34 -11.43 15.13
C PHE A 364 2.02 -10.32 14.32
N ARG A 365 2.91 -9.58 14.98
CA ARG A 365 3.75 -8.55 14.35
C ARG A 365 5.22 -8.82 14.65
N LYS A 366 6.06 -8.76 13.63
CA LYS A 366 7.52 -8.89 13.77
C LYS A 366 8.24 -7.83 12.96
N ILE A 367 9.21 -7.17 13.58
CA ILE A 367 10.18 -6.33 12.88
C ILE A 367 11.29 -7.25 12.40
N SER A 368 11.51 -7.28 11.09
CA SER A 368 12.59 -8.04 10.47
C SER A 368 13.90 -7.25 10.55
N PRO A 369 15.04 -7.90 10.88
CA PRO A 369 16.35 -7.29 10.69
C PRO A 369 16.73 -7.15 9.20
N GLN A 370 15.97 -7.77 8.29
CA GLN A 370 16.22 -7.72 6.86
C GLN A 370 15.52 -6.53 6.20
N SER A 371 16.21 -5.92 5.24
CA SER A 371 15.64 -4.90 4.38
C SER A 371 14.57 -5.46 3.46
N MET A 372 13.57 -4.64 3.15
CA MET A 372 12.58 -4.98 2.15
C MET A 372 13.16 -4.91 0.73
N MET A 373 14.24 -4.13 0.55
CA MET A 373 15.02 -4.13 -0.68
C MET A 373 15.62 -5.53 -0.90
N PRO A 374 15.36 -6.17 -2.06
CA PRO A 374 15.86 -7.51 -2.33
C PRO A 374 17.38 -7.51 -2.56
N ASP A 375 18.06 -8.58 -2.12
CA ASP A 375 19.45 -8.82 -2.48
C ASP A 375 19.55 -9.29 -3.95
N GLY A 376 20.72 -9.17 -4.58
CA GLY A 376 20.99 -9.74 -5.90
C GLY A 376 20.32 -9.02 -7.10
N GLN A 377 19.76 -7.82 -6.90
CA GLN A 377 19.12 -7.05 -7.97
C GLN A 377 20.07 -6.78 -9.15
N LEU A 378 21.37 -6.58 -8.87
CA LEU A 378 22.39 -6.34 -9.88
C LEU A 378 22.81 -7.60 -10.67
N ASP A 379 22.50 -8.81 -10.18
CA ASP A 379 22.90 -10.05 -10.84
C ASP A 379 21.95 -10.39 -12.01
N ALA A 380 20.71 -9.91 -11.96
CA ALA A 380 19.74 -10.04 -13.04
C ALA A 380 19.97 -9.02 -14.18
N MET A 381 20.92 -8.10 -14.03
CA MET A 381 21.25 -7.05 -15.00
C MET A 381 22.43 -7.46 -15.87
N LYS A 382 22.40 -7.06 -17.15
CA LYS A 382 23.57 -7.11 -18.02
C LYS A 382 24.66 -6.17 -17.49
N PRO A 383 25.94 -6.44 -17.74
CA PRO A 383 27.02 -5.59 -17.25
C PRO A 383 26.87 -4.11 -17.65
N GLN A 384 26.42 -3.83 -18.88
CA GLN A 384 26.20 -2.45 -19.34
C GLN A 384 25.04 -1.77 -18.59
N GLU A 385 23.96 -2.50 -18.27
CA GLU A 385 22.82 -1.96 -17.51
C GLU A 385 23.25 -1.51 -16.10
N VAL A 386 24.19 -2.22 -15.47
CA VAL A 386 24.74 -1.82 -14.17
C VAL A 386 25.56 -0.53 -14.29
N ILE A 387 26.38 -0.39 -15.33
CA ILE A 387 27.19 0.83 -15.53
C ILE A 387 26.28 2.02 -15.85
N ASP A 388 25.30 1.84 -16.74
CA ASP A 388 24.31 2.86 -17.11
C ASP A 388 23.47 3.26 -15.87
N LEU A 389 23.03 2.30 -15.05
CA LEU A 389 22.32 2.58 -13.79
C LEU A 389 23.20 3.40 -12.83
N VAL A 390 24.46 3.03 -12.63
CA VAL A 390 25.38 3.79 -11.77
C VAL A 390 25.63 5.19 -12.33
N LYS A 391 25.71 5.36 -13.65
CA LYS A 391 25.82 6.67 -14.29
C LYS A 391 24.60 7.53 -14.00
N TYR A 392 23.39 6.99 -14.18
CA TYR A 392 22.14 7.70 -13.88
C TYR A 392 22.02 8.03 -12.39
N LEU A 393 22.27 7.06 -11.50
CA LEU A 393 22.27 7.29 -10.06
C LEU A 393 23.25 8.39 -9.65
N ARG A 394 24.29 8.70 -10.43
CA ARG A 394 25.30 9.73 -10.12
C ARG A 394 25.02 11.10 -10.74
N THR A 395 23.93 11.28 -11.50
CA THR A 395 23.60 12.59 -12.05
C THR A 395 23.21 13.58 -10.94
N THR A 396 23.14 14.86 -11.25
CA THR A 396 22.67 15.90 -10.32
C THR A 396 21.27 16.41 -10.66
N GLU A 397 20.76 16.02 -11.83
CA GLU A 397 19.46 16.39 -12.36
C GLU A 397 18.79 15.19 -13.06
N GLN A 398 17.49 15.33 -13.34
CA GLN A 398 16.74 14.34 -14.09
C GLN A 398 17.25 14.28 -15.54
N VAL A 399 17.23 13.08 -16.12
CA VAL A 399 17.65 12.84 -17.51
C VAL A 399 16.47 12.28 -18.28
N GLU A 400 16.29 12.63 -19.56
CA GLU A 400 15.21 12.09 -20.38
C GLU A 400 15.27 10.57 -20.52
N LEU A 401 14.09 9.94 -20.69
CA LEU A 401 14.01 8.53 -21.04
C LEU A 401 14.50 8.29 -22.49
N PRO A 402 15.06 7.11 -22.79
CA PRO A 402 15.63 6.80 -24.10
C PRO A 402 14.58 6.64 -25.20
#